data_AF-A0A9P1N0B8-F1
#
_entry.id   AF-A0A9P1N0B8-F1
#
_cell.length_a   1.000
_cell.length_b   1.000
_cell.length_c   1.000
_cell.angle_alpha   90.00
_cell.angle_beta   90.00
_cell.angle_gamma   90.00
#
_symmetry.space_group_name_H-M   'P 1'
#
loop_
_entity.id
_entity.type
_entity.pdbx_description
1 polymer ?
#
loop_
_entity_poly.entity_id
_entity_poly.type
_entity_poly.pdbx_seq_one_letter_code
_entity_poly.pdbx_strand_id
1 'polypeptide(L)'
;MICLLLLRRAKNIFRKSSSHLFGLSPQNCPIFFDPEIREELKGISEASNLPLGEIVGLNILYDIAAFDRKHIFGLGCTSIVAQNSDGVIYHGRNLDYDMTGLLKNITIFVDFKKNGQILYSGITFALYNGLLTGQKPGKFSVSLNARYSGAYIDNILMEFYTKFRRPVSFFIRETLENAENYEIAVDRLSKTHLISPSYIIVAGVNKNEGVVISRNRWKAADIYKLDTFGKKNQWYLVETNFDHWKGDHDPRRLTAISELKKIGSKNLNAASMMNVLSTAPVRNNMTVFSTVLSPANPDFFYISTVVR
;
A
#
# COMPACT_ATOMS: atom_id res chain seq x y z
N MET A 1 21.20 -0.05 -17.78
CA MET A 1 21.57 -1.48 -17.85
C MET A 1 20.75 -2.38 -16.90
N ILE A 2 20.48 -1.96 -15.65
CA ILE A 2 19.69 -2.73 -14.67
C ILE A 2 18.17 -2.75 -14.99
N CYS A 3 17.60 -1.63 -15.48
CA CYS A 3 16.22 -1.58 -15.97
C CYS A 3 15.97 -2.60 -17.10
N LEU A 4 16.93 -2.73 -18.04
CA LEU A 4 16.93 -3.77 -19.07
C LEU A 4 17.06 -5.20 -18.52
N LEU A 5 17.73 -5.41 -17.38
CA LEU A 5 17.87 -6.71 -16.73
C LEU A 5 16.60 -7.12 -15.98
N LEU A 6 15.89 -6.16 -15.38
CA LEU A 6 14.61 -6.36 -14.73
C LEU A 6 13.49 -6.53 -15.75
N LEU A 7 13.49 -5.72 -16.81
CA LEU A 7 12.65 -5.94 -17.98
C LEU A 7 12.99 -7.28 -18.62
N ARG A 8 14.26 -7.73 -18.68
CA ARG A 8 14.60 -9.09 -19.15
C ARG A 8 14.16 -10.19 -18.20
N ARG A 9 14.20 -9.99 -16.88
CA ARG A 9 13.72 -10.97 -15.88
C ARG A 9 12.20 -11.05 -15.84
N ALA A 10 11.51 -9.91 -15.82
CA ALA A 10 10.08 -9.80 -16.00
C ALA A 10 9.69 -10.38 -17.36
N LYS A 11 10.33 -9.99 -18.45
CA LYS A 11 10.15 -10.57 -19.79
C LYS A 11 10.49 -12.05 -19.82
N ASN A 12 11.38 -12.60 -18.99
CA ASN A 12 11.60 -14.06 -18.92
C ASN A 12 10.53 -14.78 -18.08
N ILE A 13 10.02 -14.15 -17.02
CA ILE A 13 8.87 -14.63 -16.25
C ILE A 13 7.61 -14.62 -17.14
N PHE A 14 7.35 -13.49 -17.80
CA PHE A 14 6.28 -13.31 -18.77
C PHE A 14 6.50 -14.16 -20.01
N ARG A 15 7.69 -14.26 -20.62
CA ARG A 15 7.91 -15.09 -21.83
C ARG A 15 7.80 -16.59 -21.54
N LYS A 16 8.19 -17.06 -20.34
CA LYS A 16 7.95 -18.46 -19.94
C LYS A 16 6.49 -18.75 -19.59
N SER A 17 5.73 -17.79 -19.06
CA SER A 17 4.31 -18.00 -18.71
C SER A 17 3.32 -17.67 -19.83
N SER A 18 3.64 -16.71 -20.72
CA SER A 18 2.69 -16.14 -21.68
C SER A 18 2.73 -16.79 -23.07
N SER A 19 3.86 -17.33 -23.53
CA SER A 19 3.95 -17.80 -24.92
C SER A 19 3.29 -19.15 -25.17
N HIS A 20 3.05 -19.96 -24.13
CA HIS A 20 2.52 -21.32 -24.31
C HIS A 20 1.30 -21.67 -23.47
N LEU A 21 0.87 -20.84 -22.51
CA LEU A 21 -0.20 -21.23 -21.60
C LEU A 21 -1.56 -20.55 -21.86
N PHE A 22 -1.65 -19.35 -22.45
CA PHE A 22 -2.94 -18.63 -22.44
C PHE A 22 -3.32 -17.72 -23.63
N GLY A 23 -2.56 -17.65 -24.74
CA GLY A 23 -2.99 -16.87 -25.92
C GLY A 23 -3.24 -15.37 -25.69
N LEU A 24 -2.79 -14.81 -24.56
CA LEU A 24 -2.91 -13.40 -24.21
C LEU A 24 -1.78 -12.62 -24.89
N SER A 25 -2.09 -11.85 -25.94
CA SER A 25 -1.13 -10.89 -26.48
C SER A 25 -0.96 -9.70 -25.51
N PRO A 26 0.24 -9.10 -25.40
CA PRO A 26 0.46 -7.88 -24.63
C PRO A 26 -0.47 -6.71 -25.00
N GLN A 27 -1.05 -6.76 -26.21
CA GLN A 27 -1.98 -5.76 -26.75
C GLN A 27 -3.42 -5.95 -26.22
N ASN A 28 -3.80 -7.16 -25.79
CA ASN A 28 -5.15 -7.49 -25.31
C ASN A 28 -5.27 -7.51 -23.78
N CYS A 29 -4.16 -7.59 -23.05
CA CYS A 29 -4.13 -7.56 -21.58
C CYS A 29 -4.81 -6.32 -20.95
N PRO A 30 -4.75 -5.11 -21.55
CA PRO A 30 -5.42 -3.93 -20.99
C PRO A 30 -6.96 -3.98 -21.02
N ILE A 31 -7.57 -4.88 -21.81
CA ILE A 31 -9.04 -4.98 -21.99
C ILE A 31 -9.75 -5.34 -20.67
N PHE A 32 -9.02 -5.89 -19.71
CA PHE A 32 -9.59 -6.31 -18.45
C PHE A 32 -9.63 -5.22 -17.37
N PHE A 33 -8.84 -4.15 -17.52
CA PHE A 33 -8.92 -2.98 -16.64
C PHE A 33 -10.14 -2.12 -16.96
N ASP A 34 -10.55 -1.34 -15.96
CA ASP A 34 -11.52 -0.26 -16.12
C ASP A 34 -11.11 0.65 -17.30
N PRO A 35 -12.05 1.15 -18.13
CA PRO A 35 -11.73 1.99 -19.27
C PRO A 35 -10.83 3.18 -18.92
N GLU A 36 -11.04 3.86 -17.79
CA GLU A 36 -10.23 5.01 -17.40
C GLU A 36 -8.78 4.60 -17.11
N ILE A 37 -8.60 3.55 -16.28
CA ILE A 37 -7.28 3.00 -15.97
C ILE A 37 -6.56 2.51 -17.24
N ARG A 38 -7.30 1.93 -18.19
CA ARG A 38 -6.72 1.50 -19.47
C ARG A 38 -6.13 2.67 -20.26
N GLU A 39 -6.88 3.77 -20.38
CA GLU A 39 -6.40 4.94 -21.12
C GLU A 39 -5.23 5.62 -20.41
N GLU A 40 -5.21 5.64 -19.07
CA GLU A 40 -4.04 6.12 -18.34
C GLU A 40 -2.79 5.25 -18.59
N LEU A 41 -2.93 3.92 -18.58
CA LEU A 41 -1.81 3.00 -18.86
C LEU A 41 -1.27 3.18 -20.29
N LYS A 42 -2.16 3.43 -21.27
CA LYS A 42 -1.77 3.78 -22.64
C LYS A 42 -1.05 5.12 -22.70
N GLY A 43 -1.59 6.16 -22.07
CA GLY A 43 -0.96 7.48 -22.04
C GLY A 43 0.44 7.44 -21.41
N ILE A 44 0.62 6.65 -20.35
CA ILE A 44 1.94 6.43 -19.75
C ILE A 44 2.87 5.69 -20.72
N SER A 45 2.39 4.66 -21.41
CA SER A 45 3.17 3.92 -22.41
C SER A 45 3.65 4.84 -23.53
N GLU A 46 2.77 5.68 -24.07
CA GLU A 46 3.09 6.64 -25.12
C GLU A 46 4.08 7.71 -24.64
N ALA A 47 3.83 8.33 -23.47
CA ALA A 47 4.68 9.38 -22.94
C ALA A 47 6.08 8.89 -22.51
N SER A 48 6.18 7.64 -22.04
CA SER A 48 7.45 7.05 -21.59
C SER A 48 8.21 6.33 -22.71
N ASN A 49 7.59 6.12 -23.87
CA ASN A 49 8.10 5.29 -24.96
C ASN A 49 8.43 3.84 -24.52
N LEU A 50 7.71 3.33 -23.52
CA LEU A 50 7.82 1.95 -23.05
C LEU A 50 6.68 1.11 -23.60
N PRO A 51 6.89 -0.18 -23.91
CA PRO A 51 5.82 -1.06 -24.36
C PRO A 51 4.69 -1.15 -23.33
N LEU A 52 3.44 -1.07 -23.76
CA LEU A 52 2.26 -1.12 -22.89
C LEU A 52 2.25 -2.35 -21.97
N GLY A 53 2.68 -3.52 -22.46
CA GLY A 53 2.79 -4.72 -21.64
C GLY A 53 3.79 -4.59 -20.48
N GLU A 54 4.85 -3.80 -20.63
CA GLU A 54 5.81 -3.52 -19.55
C GLU A 54 5.19 -2.58 -18.51
N ILE A 55 4.46 -1.56 -18.94
CA ILE A 55 3.69 -0.67 -18.04
C ILE A 55 2.65 -1.45 -17.25
N VAL A 56 1.88 -2.31 -17.91
CA VAL A 56 0.92 -3.20 -17.24
C VAL A 56 1.64 -4.10 -16.23
N GLY A 57 2.75 -4.74 -16.63
CA GLY A 57 3.53 -5.62 -15.77
C GLY A 57 4.06 -4.92 -14.52
N LEU A 58 4.50 -3.66 -14.62
CA LEU A 58 4.90 -2.84 -13.47
C LEU A 58 3.73 -2.58 -12.53
N ASN A 59 2.54 -2.31 -13.08
CA ASN A 59 1.35 -1.96 -12.30
C ASN A 59 0.69 -3.13 -11.56
N ILE A 60 0.93 -4.37 -12.01
CA ILE A 60 0.44 -5.59 -11.34
C ILE A 60 1.54 -6.34 -10.59
N LEU A 61 2.77 -5.79 -10.53
CA LEU A 61 3.94 -6.47 -9.98
C LEU A 61 3.71 -6.94 -8.54
N TYR A 62 3.04 -6.14 -7.71
CA TYR A 62 2.70 -6.52 -6.34
C TYR A 62 1.80 -7.77 -6.31
N ASP A 63 0.71 -7.77 -7.07
CA ASP A 63 -0.31 -8.82 -7.05
C ASP A 63 0.23 -10.16 -7.55
N ILE A 64 1.11 -10.15 -8.56
CA ILE A 64 1.78 -11.37 -9.03
C ILE A 64 2.89 -11.84 -8.08
N ALA A 65 3.39 -10.97 -7.20
CA ALA A 65 4.49 -11.24 -6.28
C ALA A 65 4.05 -11.59 -4.85
N ALA A 66 2.81 -11.23 -4.47
CA ALA A 66 2.27 -11.36 -3.11
C ALA A 66 1.65 -12.75 -2.89
N PHE A 67 2.50 -13.76 -2.75
CA PHE A 67 2.13 -15.14 -2.41
C PHE A 67 3.21 -15.76 -1.49
N ASP A 68 2.93 -16.92 -0.90
CA ASP A 68 3.91 -17.60 -0.06
C ASP A 68 5.15 -17.99 -0.87
N ARG A 69 6.30 -17.35 -0.60
CA ARG A 69 7.53 -17.54 -1.36
C ARG A 69 8.76 -17.40 -0.47
N LYS A 70 9.79 -18.20 -0.77
CA LYS A 70 11.16 -17.98 -0.30
C LYS A 70 11.90 -17.11 -1.33
N HIS A 71 12.19 -15.85 -0.99
CA HIS A 71 13.28 -15.03 -1.55
C HIS A 71 13.24 -14.53 -3.02
N ILE A 72 12.11 -14.04 -3.56
CA ILE A 72 12.11 -13.47 -4.94
C ILE A 72 12.30 -11.94 -4.97
N PHE A 73 11.68 -11.18 -4.05
CA PHE A 73 11.91 -9.74 -3.86
C PHE A 73 11.74 -9.39 -2.38
N GLY A 74 12.65 -8.59 -1.82
CA GLY A 74 12.52 -7.96 -0.53
C GLY A 74 11.49 -6.83 -0.61
N LEU A 75 10.25 -7.12 -0.21
CA LEU A 75 9.25 -6.09 0.04
C LEU A 75 9.08 -6.01 1.55
N GLY A 76 9.39 -4.85 2.11
CA GLY A 76 9.21 -4.55 3.52
C GLY A 76 8.29 -3.36 3.66
N CYS A 77 7.42 -3.35 4.65
CA CYS A 77 6.72 -2.13 5.02
C CYS A 77 6.66 -2.06 6.54
N THR A 78 6.53 -0.84 7.07
CA THR A 78 6.04 -0.61 8.43
C THR A 78 4.98 0.47 8.35
N SER A 79 3.78 0.17 8.85
CA SER A 79 2.68 1.12 8.96
C SER A 79 2.21 1.18 10.40
N ILE A 80 1.89 2.40 10.84
CA ILE A 80 1.47 2.69 12.20
C ILE A 80 0.21 3.54 12.11
N VAL A 81 -0.85 3.15 12.82
CA VAL A 81 -1.97 4.06 13.11
C VAL A 81 -2.03 4.27 14.61
N ALA A 82 -2.02 5.53 15.06
CA ALA A 82 -2.01 5.85 16.47
C ALA A 82 -2.80 7.11 16.78
N GLN A 83 -3.43 7.14 17.95
CA GLN A 83 -4.21 8.25 18.46
C GLN A 83 -3.49 8.90 19.64
N ASN A 84 -3.36 10.22 19.62
CA ASN A 84 -2.82 10.96 20.75
C ASN A 84 -3.89 11.22 21.85
N SER A 85 -3.50 11.81 22.99
CA SER A 85 -4.43 12.09 24.09
C SER A 85 -5.57 13.06 23.72
N ASP A 86 -5.36 13.92 22.74
CA ASP A 86 -6.37 14.89 22.27
C ASP A 86 -7.38 14.24 21.32
N GLY A 87 -7.10 13.02 20.85
CA GLY A 87 -7.94 12.28 19.91
C GLY A 87 -7.55 12.44 18.45
N VAL A 88 -6.43 13.10 18.14
CA VAL A 88 -5.90 13.23 16.79
C VAL A 88 -5.27 11.91 16.36
N ILE A 89 -5.62 11.44 15.15
CA ILE A 89 -5.08 10.22 14.56
C ILE A 89 -3.94 10.54 13.59
N TYR A 90 -2.83 9.82 13.77
CA TYR A 90 -1.66 9.86 12.91
C TYR A 90 -1.47 8.49 12.25
N HIS A 91 -1.15 8.51 10.96
CA HIS A 91 -0.88 7.33 10.14
C HIS A 91 0.54 7.43 9.59
N GLY A 92 1.49 6.76 10.22
CA GLY A 92 2.88 6.71 9.79
C GLY A 92 3.17 5.54 8.86
N ARG A 93 4.07 5.73 7.90
CA ARG A 93 4.52 4.65 7.00
C ARG A 93 5.98 4.77 6.57
N ASN A 94 6.67 3.62 6.54
CA ASN A 94 7.81 3.36 5.67
C ASN A 94 7.41 2.39 4.54
N LEU A 95 7.78 2.73 3.31
CA LEU A 95 7.73 1.81 2.17
C LEU A 95 9.15 1.32 1.87
N ASP A 96 9.40 0.02 2.03
CA ASP A 96 10.69 -0.61 1.74
C ASP A 96 10.60 -1.50 0.50
N TYR A 97 11.47 -1.24 -0.47
CA TYR A 97 11.59 -2.02 -1.69
C TYR A 97 13.06 -2.21 -2.05
N ASP A 98 13.39 -3.39 -2.58
CA ASP A 98 14.58 -3.53 -3.40
C ASP A 98 14.56 -2.51 -4.56
N MET A 99 15.73 -2.08 -5.04
CA MET A 99 15.89 -1.06 -6.09
C MET A 99 15.63 0.39 -5.65
N THR A 100 15.92 0.70 -4.39
CA THR A 100 15.82 2.04 -3.80
C THR A 100 16.32 3.16 -4.72
N GLY A 101 17.50 3.03 -5.32
CA GLY A 101 18.07 4.06 -6.19
C GLY A 101 17.18 4.47 -7.36
N LEU A 102 16.42 3.53 -7.95
CA LEU A 102 15.45 3.87 -9.01
C LEU A 102 14.17 4.46 -8.40
N LEU A 103 13.58 3.75 -7.44
CA LEU A 103 12.27 4.08 -6.89
C LEU A 103 12.26 5.47 -6.22
N LYS A 104 13.35 5.86 -5.55
CA LYS A 104 13.53 7.19 -4.96
C LYS A 104 13.41 8.28 -6.03
N ASN A 105 14.10 8.12 -7.16
CA ASN A 105 14.12 9.12 -8.24
C ASN A 105 12.79 9.27 -8.98
N ILE A 106 11.94 8.24 -8.94
CA ILE A 106 10.63 8.27 -9.60
C ILE A 106 9.49 8.39 -8.59
N THR A 107 9.77 8.63 -7.30
CA THR A 107 8.73 8.86 -6.29
C THR A 107 8.10 10.22 -6.53
N ILE A 108 6.78 10.25 -6.67
CA ILE A 108 5.99 11.45 -6.96
C ILE A 108 4.79 11.58 -6.02
N PHE A 109 4.42 12.82 -5.75
CA PHE A 109 3.13 13.17 -5.15
C PHE A 109 2.12 13.43 -6.25
N VAL A 110 0.91 12.89 -6.11
CA VAL A 110 -0.16 13.08 -7.09
C VAL A 110 -1.42 13.54 -6.37
N ASP A 111 -1.93 14.70 -6.80
CA ASP A 111 -3.24 15.21 -6.43
C ASP A 111 -4.27 14.82 -7.49
N PHE A 112 -5.24 14.00 -7.10
CA PHE A 112 -6.36 13.64 -7.95
C PHE A 112 -7.47 14.65 -7.73
N LYS A 113 -7.72 15.49 -8.75
CA LYS A 113 -8.66 16.60 -8.66
C LYS A 113 -9.94 16.31 -9.42
N LYS A 114 -11.07 16.71 -8.84
CA LYS A 114 -12.38 16.74 -9.49
C LYS A 114 -12.94 18.14 -9.38
N ASN A 115 -13.33 18.74 -10.51
CA ASN A 115 -13.79 20.13 -10.58
C ASN A 115 -12.82 21.14 -9.94
N GLY A 116 -11.52 20.96 -10.16
CA GLY A 116 -10.46 21.83 -9.64
C GLY A 116 -10.10 21.64 -8.16
N GLN A 117 -10.86 20.84 -7.40
CA GLN A 117 -10.60 20.55 -5.99
C GLN A 117 -9.92 19.19 -5.81
N ILE A 118 -9.01 19.09 -4.85
CA ILE A 118 -8.36 17.83 -4.49
C ILE A 118 -9.42 16.91 -3.89
N LEU A 119 -9.66 15.78 -4.57
CA LEU A 119 -10.54 14.74 -4.06
C LEU A 119 -9.77 13.78 -3.16
N TYR A 120 -8.58 13.35 -3.59
CA TYR A 120 -7.64 12.56 -2.80
C TYR A 120 -6.22 12.76 -3.32
N SER A 121 -5.24 12.40 -2.50
CA SER A 121 -3.82 12.52 -2.81
C SER A 121 -3.10 11.21 -2.51
N GLY A 122 -1.99 10.96 -3.20
CA GLY A 122 -1.16 9.79 -2.97
C GLY A 122 0.31 10.05 -3.21
N ILE A 123 1.15 9.22 -2.58
CA ILE A 123 2.56 9.10 -2.92
C ILE A 123 2.74 7.79 -3.67
N THR A 124 3.26 7.89 -4.88
CA THR A 124 3.38 6.78 -5.82
C THR A 124 4.66 6.90 -6.63
N PHE A 125 4.80 6.07 -7.66
CA PHE A 125 5.92 6.13 -8.59
C PHE A 125 5.44 6.62 -9.95
N ALA A 126 6.25 7.40 -10.65
CA ALA A 126 6.05 7.62 -12.08
C ALA A 126 5.96 6.25 -12.77
N LEU A 127 5.06 6.14 -13.75
CA LEU A 127 4.68 4.88 -14.43
C LEU A 127 3.75 3.95 -13.64
N TYR A 128 3.31 4.31 -12.43
CA TYR A 128 2.42 3.50 -11.59
C TYR A 128 1.10 4.21 -11.28
N ASN A 129 -0.02 3.63 -11.72
CA ASN A 129 -1.37 4.19 -11.62
C ASN A 129 -2.06 3.86 -10.30
N GLY A 130 -1.62 2.81 -9.62
CA GLY A 130 -2.19 2.39 -8.34
C GLY A 130 -1.74 3.28 -7.19
N LEU A 131 -2.37 3.12 -6.03
CA LEU A 131 -1.92 3.74 -4.80
C LEU A 131 -1.63 2.68 -3.75
N LEU A 132 -0.40 2.70 -3.23
CA LEU A 132 -0.02 1.96 -2.03
C LEU A 132 -0.26 2.79 -0.78
N THR A 133 -0.16 4.12 -0.90
CA THR A 133 -0.27 5.08 0.19
C THR A 133 -1.01 6.31 -0.29
N GLY A 134 -2.03 6.74 0.44
CA GLY A 134 -2.77 7.95 0.10
C GLY A 134 -3.76 8.38 1.16
N GLN A 135 -4.36 9.55 0.94
CA GLN A 135 -5.37 10.13 1.81
C GLN A 135 -6.48 10.80 1.03
N LYS A 136 -7.68 10.73 1.58
CA LYS A 136 -8.84 11.55 1.23
C LYS A 136 -8.98 12.62 2.31
N PRO A 137 -8.68 13.90 2.01
CA PRO A 137 -8.71 14.99 2.99
C PRO A 137 -10.02 15.04 3.78
N GLY A 138 -9.93 15.15 5.11
CA GLY A 138 -11.08 15.21 6.01
C GLY A 138 -11.85 13.89 6.16
N LYS A 139 -11.39 12.78 5.56
CA LYS A 139 -12.12 11.50 5.56
C LYS A 139 -11.28 10.34 6.12
N PHE A 140 -10.28 9.87 5.36
CA PHE A 140 -9.45 8.73 5.78
C PHE A 140 -8.12 8.68 5.00
N SER A 141 -7.17 7.90 5.50
CA SER A 141 -5.91 7.56 4.82
C SER A 141 -5.71 6.05 4.80
N VAL A 142 -4.98 5.57 3.81
CA VAL A 142 -4.75 4.14 3.59
C VAL A 142 -3.29 3.88 3.32
N SER A 143 -2.78 2.77 3.87
CA SER A 143 -1.51 2.18 3.44
C SER A 143 -1.62 0.67 3.25
N LEU A 144 -0.91 0.16 2.25
CA LEU A 144 -0.81 -1.25 1.90
C LEU A 144 0.53 -1.86 2.33
N ASN A 145 0.54 -2.87 3.19
CA ASN A 145 1.73 -3.69 3.43
C ASN A 145 1.58 -5.06 2.78
N ALA A 146 2.72 -5.61 2.33
CA ALA A 146 2.76 -6.95 1.76
C ALA A 146 2.42 -8.01 2.82
N ARG A 147 1.57 -8.97 2.44
CA ARG A 147 1.25 -10.16 3.21
C ARG A 147 1.50 -11.40 2.37
N TYR A 148 2.22 -12.37 2.93
CA TYR A 148 2.57 -13.59 2.22
C TYR A 148 1.77 -14.76 2.78
N SER A 149 0.74 -15.19 2.04
CA SER A 149 -0.12 -16.30 2.47
C SER A 149 -0.77 -17.00 1.28
N GLY A 150 -0.94 -18.32 1.38
CA GLY A 150 -1.62 -19.14 0.36
C GLY A 150 -0.77 -19.39 -0.88
N ALA A 151 -1.26 -20.27 -1.76
CA ALA A 151 -0.51 -20.73 -2.92
C ALA A 151 -0.49 -19.67 -4.04
N TYR A 152 0.57 -19.66 -4.85
CA TYR A 152 0.68 -18.77 -6.02
C TYR A 152 -0.48 -18.98 -7.01
N ILE A 153 -0.88 -20.24 -7.22
CA ILE A 153 -1.97 -20.58 -8.15
C ILE A 153 -3.28 -19.89 -7.77
N ASP A 154 -3.51 -19.61 -6.49
CA ASP A 154 -4.68 -18.89 -6.04
C ASP A 154 -4.70 -17.44 -6.52
N ASN A 155 -3.55 -16.76 -6.64
CA ASN A 155 -3.50 -15.40 -7.21
C ASN A 155 -3.95 -15.45 -8.68
N ILE A 156 -3.41 -16.39 -9.45
CA ILE A 156 -3.78 -16.59 -10.87
C ILE A 156 -5.27 -16.88 -10.99
N LEU A 157 -5.81 -17.81 -10.18
CA LEU A 157 -7.24 -18.13 -10.21
C LEU A 157 -8.09 -16.91 -9.85
N MET A 158 -7.64 -16.09 -8.90
CA MET A 158 -8.34 -14.84 -8.54
C MET A 158 -8.23 -13.77 -9.60
N GLU A 159 -7.16 -13.70 -10.40
CA GLU A 159 -7.11 -12.83 -11.57
C GLU A 159 -8.24 -13.17 -12.54
N PHE A 160 -8.44 -14.45 -12.87
CA PHE A 160 -9.55 -14.88 -13.72
C PHE A 160 -10.91 -14.63 -13.09
N TYR A 161 -11.09 -14.99 -11.81
CA TYR A 161 -12.36 -14.80 -11.09
C TYR A 161 -12.75 -13.32 -11.00
N THR A 162 -11.80 -12.45 -10.68
CA THR A 162 -12.01 -10.99 -10.60
C THR A 162 -11.97 -10.31 -11.97
N LYS A 163 -11.77 -11.08 -13.05
CA LYS A 163 -11.63 -10.59 -14.42
C LYS A 163 -10.53 -9.51 -14.54
N PHE A 164 -9.44 -9.66 -13.79
CA PHE A 164 -8.30 -8.74 -13.63
C PHE A 164 -8.66 -7.32 -13.16
N ARG A 165 -9.83 -7.12 -12.55
CA ARG A 165 -10.30 -5.79 -12.09
C ARG A 165 -9.92 -5.44 -10.67
N ARG A 166 -9.36 -6.37 -9.89
CA ARG A 166 -9.10 -6.18 -8.45
C ARG A 166 -7.63 -6.31 -8.01
N PRO A 167 -6.64 -5.71 -8.73
CA PRO A 167 -5.34 -5.46 -8.12
C PRO A 167 -5.49 -4.63 -6.86
N VAL A 168 -4.79 -4.97 -5.78
CA VAL A 168 -5.02 -4.35 -4.47
C VAL A 168 -4.78 -2.84 -4.51
N SER A 169 -3.72 -2.41 -5.19
CA SER A 169 -3.37 -0.99 -5.29
C SER A 169 -4.36 -0.16 -6.12
N PHE A 170 -4.99 -0.77 -7.13
CA PHE A 170 -6.04 -0.14 -7.92
C PHE A 170 -7.33 -0.04 -7.11
N PHE A 171 -7.65 -1.06 -6.33
CA PHE A 171 -8.82 -1.02 -5.45
C PHE A 171 -8.68 -0.02 -4.30
N ILE A 172 -7.47 0.19 -3.78
CA ILE A 172 -7.19 1.26 -2.82
C ILE A 172 -7.45 2.63 -3.45
N ARG A 173 -6.96 2.85 -4.68
CA ARG A 173 -7.23 4.08 -5.43
C ARG A 173 -8.74 4.29 -5.66
N GLU A 174 -9.44 3.27 -6.14
CA GLU A 174 -10.91 3.30 -6.31
C GLU A 174 -11.64 3.62 -4.99
N THR A 175 -11.12 3.10 -3.86
CA THR A 175 -11.71 3.37 -2.54
C THR A 175 -11.47 4.80 -2.10
N LEU A 176 -10.26 5.35 -2.27
CA LEU A 176 -9.97 6.76 -2.00
C LEU A 176 -10.87 7.69 -2.83
N GLU A 177 -11.09 7.33 -4.09
CA GLU A 177 -11.97 8.08 -4.98
C GLU A 177 -13.44 8.03 -4.53
N ASN A 178 -13.98 6.84 -4.27
CA ASN A 178 -15.43 6.63 -4.17
C ASN A 178 -15.97 6.51 -2.75
N ALA A 179 -15.18 6.11 -1.74
CA ALA A 179 -15.69 5.99 -0.38
C ALA A 179 -15.90 7.37 0.26
N GLU A 180 -17.03 7.56 0.94
CA GLU A 180 -17.42 8.85 1.49
C GLU A 180 -16.83 9.13 2.87
N ASN A 181 -16.45 8.08 3.62
CA ASN A 181 -15.94 8.14 4.98
C ASN A 181 -15.11 6.88 5.34
N TYR A 182 -14.56 6.88 6.55
CA TYR A 182 -13.73 5.81 7.10
C TYR A 182 -14.49 4.47 7.15
N GLU A 183 -15.74 4.45 7.61
CA GLU A 183 -16.54 3.23 7.76
C GLU A 183 -16.77 2.53 6.43
N ILE A 184 -17.18 3.27 5.40
CA ILE A 184 -17.39 2.75 4.05
C ILE A 184 -16.07 2.26 3.46
N ALA A 185 -14.97 2.98 3.68
CA ALA A 185 -13.65 2.55 3.23
C ALA A 185 -13.25 1.22 3.87
N VAL A 186 -13.38 1.09 5.20
CA VAL A 186 -13.07 -0.14 5.93
C VAL A 186 -13.96 -1.30 5.50
N ASP A 187 -15.26 -1.06 5.29
CA ASP A 187 -16.20 -2.08 4.83
C ASP A 187 -15.80 -2.65 3.46
N ARG A 188 -15.57 -1.77 2.48
CA ARG A 188 -15.09 -2.11 1.14
C ARG A 188 -13.78 -2.87 1.19
N LEU A 189 -12.79 -2.32 1.90
CA LEU A 189 -11.46 -2.90 2.03
C LEU A 189 -11.45 -4.21 2.82
N SER A 190 -12.48 -4.54 3.59
CA SER A 190 -12.60 -5.81 4.33
C SER A 190 -13.33 -6.91 3.54
N LYS A 191 -14.32 -6.54 2.73
CA LYS A 191 -15.28 -7.49 2.13
C LYS A 191 -15.06 -7.77 0.64
N THR A 192 -14.50 -6.84 -0.11
CA THR A 192 -14.34 -7.01 -1.57
C THR A 192 -13.25 -8.02 -1.88
N HIS A 193 -13.52 -8.98 -2.78
CA HIS A 193 -12.54 -9.95 -3.24
C HIS A 193 -11.35 -9.28 -3.95
N LEU A 194 -10.13 -9.69 -3.60
CA LEU A 194 -8.86 -9.15 -4.09
C LEU A 194 -8.03 -10.24 -4.76
N ILE A 195 -7.15 -9.84 -5.68
CA ILE A 195 -6.24 -10.77 -6.37
C ILE A 195 -5.23 -11.39 -5.41
N SER A 196 -4.66 -10.60 -4.51
CA SER A 196 -3.62 -11.05 -3.59
C SER A 196 -3.95 -10.74 -2.12
N PRO A 197 -3.38 -11.51 -1.17
CA PRO A 197 -3.36 -11.13 0.24
C PRO A 197 -2.64 -9.79 0.46
N SER A 198 -2.98 -9.15 1.56
CA SER A 198 -2.43 -7.84 1.95
C SER A 198 -2.67 -7.55 3.43
N TYR A 199 -1.92 -6.60 4.00
CA TYR A 199 -2.40 -5.85 5.16
C TYR A 199 -2.79 -4.45 4.69
N ILE A 200 -3.99 -4.03 5.02
CA ILE A 200 -4.51 -2.71 4.65
C ILE A 200 -4.76 -1.94 5.94
N ILE A 201 -3.98 -0.89 6.15
CA ILE A 201 -4.05 -0.04 7.34
C ILE A 201 -4.87 1.18 6.96
N VAL A 202 -5.88 1.51 7.75
CA VAL A 202 -6.77 2.66 7.51
C VAL A 202 -6.84 3.50 8.77
N ALA A 203 -6.76 4.81 8.61
CA ALA A 203 -6.94 5.79 9.67
C ALA A 203 -8.00 6.81 9.23
N GLY A 204 -8.95 7.14 10.10
CA GLY A 204 -9.98 8.15 9.88
C GLY A 204 -9.64 9.49 10.50
N VAL A 205 -10.67 10.29 10.79
CA VAL A 205 -10.57 11.62 11.40
C VAL A 205 -11.04 11.64 12.85
N ASN A 206 -11.96 10.76 13.22
CA ASN A 206 -12.56 10.74 14.54
C ASN A 206 -11.82 9.79 15.48
N LYS A 207 -12.01 10.00 16.78
CA LYS A 207 -11.48 9.14 17.83
C LYS A 207 -11.82 7.66 17.58
N ASN A 208 -10.86 6.78 17.80
CA ASN A 208 -10.89 5.33 17.55
C ASN A 208 -11.03 4.89 16.08
N GLU A 209 -10.97 5.80 15.10
CA GLU A 209 -10.94 5.44 13.69
C GLU A 209 -9.53 5.02 13.22
N GLY A 210 -9.07 3.86 13.69
CA GLY A 210 -7.85 3.23 13.19
C GLY A 210 -7.99 1.72 13.14
N VAL A 211 -7.54 1.10 12.05
CA VAL A 211 -7.64 -0.35 11.85
C VAL A 211 -6.50 -0.91 11.01
N VAL A 212 -6.10 -2.13 11.34
CA VAL A 212 -5.29 -3.01 10.50
C VAL A 212 -6.19 -4.14 10.00
N ILE A 213 -6.40 -4.19 8.69
CA ILE A 213 -7.20 -5.23 8.02
C ILE A 213 -6.22 -6.27 7.45
N SER A 214 -6.16 -7.44 8.06
CA SER A 214 -5.38 -8.56 7.52
C SER A 214 -6.20 -9.27 6.46
N ARG A 215 -5.85 -9.14 5.18
CA ARG A 215 -6.63 -9.63 4.04
C ARG A 215 -6.11 -10.96 3.49
N ASN A 216 -7.05 -11.88 3.32
CA ASN A 216 -6.97 -12.93 2.30
C ASN A 216 -7.63 -12.43 1.01
N ARG A 217 -7.49 -13.20 -0.07
CA ARG A 217 -8.12 -12.94 -1.38
C ARG A 217 -9.63 -12.78 -1.28
N TRP A 218 -10.30 -13.60 -0.49
CA TRP A 218 -11.77 -13.58 -0.36
C TRP A 218 -12.29 -12.55 0.63
N LYS A 219 -11.67 -12.40 1.80
CA LYS A 219 -12.17 -11.53 2.88
C LYS A 219 -11.07 -11.18 3.88
N ALA A 220 -11.41 -10.34 4.86
CA ALA A 220 -10.58 -10.14 6.05
C ALA A 220 -10.40 -11.47 6.81
N ALA A 221 -9.14 -11.83 7.05
CA ALA A 221 -8.74 -12.85 8.01
C ALA A 221 -8.86 -12.33 9.44
N ASP A 222 -8.57 -11.04 9.66
CA ASP A 222 -8.77 -10.33 10.91
C ASP A 222 -8.98 -8.82 10.67
N ILE A 223 -9.68 -8.17 11.59
CA ILE A 223 -9.91 -6.72 11.63
C ILE A 223 -9.50 -6.21 13.01
N TYR A 224 -8.28 -5.72 13.14
CA TYR A 224 -7.73 -5.26 14.41
C TYR A 224 -7.86 -3.74 14.52
N LYS A 225 -8.71 -3.26 15.44
CA LYS A 225 -9.05 -1.84 15.60
C LYS A 225 -8.36 -1.22 16.80
N LEU A 226 -8.18 0.11 16.75
CA LEU A 226 -7.90 0.91 17.94
C LEU A 226 -9.00 0.72 18.99
N ASP A 227 -8.59 0.74 20.24
CA ASP A 227 -9.46 0.65 21.41
C ASP A 227 -8.94 1.58 22.51
N THR A 228 -8.76 2.86 22.14
CA THR A 228 -8.05 3.85 22.98
C THR A 228 -8.75 4.09 24.31
N PHE A 229 -10.09 4.02 24.34
CA PHE A 229 -10.91 4.30 25.51
C PHE A 229 -11.61 3.05 26.09
N GLY A 230 -11.41 1.89 25.46
CA GLY A 230 -11.96 0.63 25.97
C GLY A 230 -10.96 -0.12 26.85
N LYS A 231 -11.29 -1.39 27.11
CA LYS A 231 -10.57 -2.22 28.08
C LYS A 231 -9.12 -2.48 27.69
N LYS A 232 -8.80 -2.49 26.39
CA LYS A 232 -7.44 -2.78 25.92
C LYS A 232 -6.53 -1.56 25.98
N ASN A 233 -7.07 -0.35 26.08
CA ASN A 233 -6.32 0.91 26.00
C ASN A 233 -5.34 0.91 24.80
N GLN A 234 -5.82 0.40 23.66
CA GLN A 234 -5.02 0.21 22.46
C GLN A 234 -5.02 1.50 21.64
N TRP A 235 -4.08 2.40 21.95
CA TRP A 235 -3.97 3.72 21.31
C TRP A 235 -3.05 3.75 20.08
N TYR A 236 -2.39 2.64 19.75
CA TYR A 236 -1.65 2.46 18.48
C TYR A 236 -1.81 1.05 17.93
N LEU A 237 -1.65 0.88 16.62
CA LEU A 237 -1.47 -0.40 15.94
C LEU A 237 -0.21 -0.29 15.08
N VAL A 238 0.63 -1.32 15.10
CA VAL A 238 1.83 -1.41 14.25
C VAL A 238 1.72 -2.66 13.40
N GLU A 239 1.75 -2.48 12.09
CA GLU A 239 1.76 -3.58 11.13
C GLU A 239 3.03 -3.52 10.29
N THR A 240 3.70 -4.66 10.13
CA THR A 240 4.83 -4.80 9.22
C THR A 240 4.42 -5.72 8.08
N ASN A 241 4.85 -6.99 8.08
CA ASN A 241 4.57 -7.97 7.03
C ASN A 241 4.21 -9.35 7.60
N PHE A 242 3.79 -9.41 8.86
CA PHE A 242 3.51 -10.65 9.58
C PHE A 242 2.16 -10.58 10.28
N ASP A 243 1.45 -11.69 10.42
CA ASP A 243 0.16 -11.66 11.13
C ASP A 243 0.39 -11.30 12.60
N HIS A 244 -0.29 -10.28 13.12
CA HIS A 244 -0.05 -9.79 14.49
C HIS A 244 -0.43 -10.79 15.59
N TRP A 245 -1.23 -11.82 15.29
CA TRP A 245 -1.59 -12.90 16.22
C TRP A 245 -0.61 -14.08 16.20
N LYS A 246 0.43 -14.05 15.35
CA LYS A 246 1.51 -15.04 15.35
C LYS A 246 2.68 -14.53 16.19
N GLY A 247 3.59 -15.44 16.56
CA GLY A 247 4.84 -15.06 17.23
C GLY A 247 5.58 -14.00 16.42
N ASP A 248 5.81 -12.84 17.03
CA ASP A 248 6.42 -11.71 16.35
C ASP A 248 7.93 -11.67 16.61
N HIS A 249 8.67 -11.91 15.54
CA HIS A 249 10.13 -11.87 15.53
C HIS A 249 10.66 -10.78 14.60
N ASP A 250 9.78 -9.89 14.09
CA ASP A 250 10.20 -8.79 13.25
C ASP A 250 10.73 -7.64 14.10
N PRO A 251 12.06 -7.37 14.08
CA PRO A 251 12.64 -6.33 14.92
C PRO A 251 12.11 -4.94 14.58
N ARG A 252 11.53 -4.74 13.38
CA ARG A 252 10.87 -3.48 13.00
C ARG A 252 9.62 -3.25 13.84
N ARG A 253 8.73 -4.26 13.97
CA ARG A 253 7.52 -4.12 14.79
C ARG A 253 7.89 -3.90 16.26
N LEU A 254 8.79 -4.73 16.79
CA LEU A 254 9.23 -4.64 18.19
C LEU A 254 9.83 -3.27 18.52
N THR A 255 10.67 -2.73 17.63
CA THR A 255 11.29 -1.41 17.81
C THR A 255 10.27 -0.29 17.72
N ALA A 256 9.38 -0.31 16.71
CA ALA A 256 8.33 0.70 16.59
C ALA A 256 7.40 0.73 17.82
N ILE A 257 7.01 -0.44 18.34
CA ILE A 257 6.23 -0.55 19.58
C ILE A 257 7.00 0.01 20.78
N SER A 258 8.29 -0.30 20.90
CA SER A 258 9.14 0.21 21.99
C SER A 258 9.20 1.73 21.97
N GLU A 259 9.45 2.34 20.81
CA GLU A 259 9.53 3.79 20.65
C GLU A 259 8.18 4.47 20.91
N LEU A 260 7.07 3.91 20.41
CA LEU A 260 5.72 4.43 20.72
C LEU A 260 5.43 4.39 22.22
N LYS A 261 5.80 3.31 22.92
CA LYS A 261 5.64 3.22 24.39
C LYS A 261 6.46 4.28 25.13
N LYS A 262 7.70 4.56 24.69
CA LYS A 262 8.56 5.60 25.27
C LYS A 262 7.97 7.00 25.07
N ILE A 263 7.44 7.28 23.88
CA ILE A 263 6.82 8.57 23.54
C ILE A 263 5.55 8.77 24.38
N GLY A 264 4.68 7.74 24.42
CA GLY A 264 3.36 7.80 25.05
C GLY A 264 2.34 8.62 24.26
N SER A 265 1.05 8.34 24.43
CA SER A 265 -0.03 8.99 23.66
C SER A 265 -0.07 10.52 23.84
N LYS A 266 0.35 11.04 24.99
CA LYS A 266 0.39 12.48 25.28
C LYS A 266 1.38 13.25 24.39
N ASN A 267 2.50 12.64 24.04
CA ASN A 267 3.56 13.30 23.25
C ASN A 267 3.51 12.90 21.77
N LEU A 268 2.51 12.12 21.36
CA LEU A 268 2.37 11.70 19.97
C LEU A 268 1.94 12.88 19.09
N ASN A 269 2.78 13.21 18.11
CA ASN A 269 2.51 14.14 17.02
C ASN A 269 3.19 13.67 15.73
N ALA A 270 3.06 14.44 14.65
CA ALA A 270 3.65 14.09 13.35
C ALA A 270 5.18 13.94 13.40
N ALA A 271 5.87 14.81 14.14
CA ALA A 271 7.33 14.75 14.28
C ALA A 271 7.77 13.54 15.11
N SER A 272 7.11 13.25 16.24
CA SER A 272 7.42 12.06 17.03
C SER A 272 7.13 10.77 16.27
N MET A 273 6.05 10.72 15.47
CA MET A 273 5.77 9.60 14.57
C MET A 273 6.88 9.42 13.52
N MET A 274 7.33 10.52 12.90
CA MET A 274 8.46 10.47 11.95
C MET A 274 9.76 10.01 12.62
N ASN A 275 9.99 10.33 13.90
CA ASN A 275 11.12 9.81 14.65
C ASN A 275 11.03 8.28 14.79
N VAL A 276 9.87 7.72 15.14
CA VAL A 276 9.66 6.26 15.18
C VAL A 276 9.98 5.63 13.82
N LEU A 277 9.47 6.22 12.73
CA LEU A 277 9.73 5.75 11.36
C LEU A 277 11.21 5.90 10.95
N SER A 278 11.98 6.75 11.62
CA SER A 278 13.40 7.00 11.32
C SER A 278 14.34 6.09 12.11
N THR A 279 13.86 5.46 13.18
CA THR A 279 14.65 4.59 14.07
C THR A 279 15.00 3.26 13.39
N ALA A 280 16.26 2.83 13.47
CA ALA A 280 16.65 1.51 12.95
C ALA A 280 16.12 0.39 13.88
N PRO A 281 15.59 -0.73 13.36
CA PRO A 281 15.53 -1.10 11.95
C PRO A 281 14.21 -0.74 11.24
N VAL A 282 13.30 0.01 11.90
CA VAL A 282 12.05 0.50 11.29
C VAL A 282 12.36 1.23 9.99
N ARG A 283 13.34 2.13 10.04
CA ARG A 283 14.07 2.58 8.85
C ARG A 283 15.22 1.63 8.56
N ASN A 284 15.35 1.24 7.30
CA ASN A 284 16.44 0.38 6.84
C ASN A 284 16.93 0.82 5.44
N ASN A 285 17.90 0.09 4.89
CA ASN A 285 18.53 0.44 3.61
C ASN A 285 17.60 0.26 2.39
N MET A 286 16.47 -0.43 2.56
CA MET A 286 15.45 -0.59 1.52
C MET A 286 14.36 0.48 1.61
N THR A 287 14.33 1.31 2.66
CA THR A 287 13.32 2.38 2.80
C THR A 287 13.46 3.39 1.67
N VAL A 288 12.44 3.45 0.82
CA VAL A 288 12.33 4.40 -0.30
C VAL A 288 11.83 5.75 0.20
N PHE A 289 10.75 5.74 0.99
CA PHE A 289 10.24 6.94 1.64
C PHE A 289 9.64 6.64 3.01
N SER A 290 9.62 7.67 3.85
CA SER A 290 8.87 7.76 5.11
C SER A 290 7.81 8.84 4.99
N THR A 291 6.60 8.63 5.48
CA THR A 291 5.51 9.62 5.45
C THR A 291 4.63 9.54 6.69
N VAL A 292 4.08 10.68 7.10
CA VAL A 292 3.03 10.77 8.13
C VAL A 292 1.81 11.45 7.54
N LEU A 293 0.69 10.74 7.55
CA LEU A 293 -0.61 11.25 7.15
C LEU A 293 -1.46 11.52 8.38
N SER A 294 -2.35 12.51 8.29
CA SER A 294 -3.45 12.69 9.23
C SER A 294 -4.62 13.23 8.43
N PRO A 295 -5.69 12.44 8.20
CA PRO A 295 -6.80 12.90 7.36
C PRO A 295 -7.46 14.18 7.89
N ALA A 296 -7.38 14.43 9.21
CA ALA A 296 -7.85 15.67 9.83
C ALA A 296 -6.94 16.88 9.53
N ASN A 297 -5.66 16.64 9.23
CA ASN A 297 -4.65 17.65 8.89
C ASN A 297 -3.89 17.22 7.62
N PRO A 298 -4.55 17.30 6.44
CA PRO A 298 -4.04 16.70 5.21
C PRO A 298 -2.68 17.26 4.78
N ASP A 299 -2.32 18.48 5.18
CA ASP A 299 -1.03 19.10 4.84
C ASP A 299 0.18 18.35 5.42
N PHE A 300 0.00 17.59 6.51
CA PHE A 300 1.05 16.73 7.07
C PHE A 300 1.63 15.76 6.04
N PHE A 301 0.83 15.32 5.08
CA PHE A 301 1.29 14.46 4.00
C PHE A 301 2.41 15.12 3.18
N TYR A 302 2.32 16.41 2.87
CA TYR A 302 3.35 17.10 2.07
C TYR A 302 4.58 17.49 2.88
N ILE A 303 4.37 17.95 4.11
CA ILE A 303 5.47 18.49 4.92
C ILE A 303 6.28 17.41 5.65
N SER A 304 5.68 16.24 5.92
CA SER A 304 6.35 15.18 6.67
C SER A 304 7.04 14.16 5.80
N THR A 305 6.72 14.10 4.51
CA THR A 305 7.21 13.02 3.66
C THR A 305 8.66 13.22 3.26
N VAL A 306 9.48 12.19 3.47
CA VAL A 306 10.90 12.18 3.16
C VAL A 306 11.20 10.99 2.25
N VAL A 307 11.64 11.27 1.02
CA VAL A 307 12.30 10.28 0.15
C VAL A 307 13.74 10.15 0.64
N ARG A 308 14.18 8.93 0.97
CA ARG A 308 15.47 8.70 1.65
C ARG A 308 16.57 8.25 0.69
#